data_AF-A0A7S3FLG6-F1
#
_entry.id   AF-A0A7S3FLG6-F1
#
_cell.length_a   1.000
_cell.length_b   1.000
_cell.length_c   1.000
_cell.angle_alpha   90.00
_cell.angle_beta   90.00
_cell.angle_gamma   90.00
#
_symmetry.space_group_name_H-M   'P 1'
#
loop_
_entity.id
_entity.type
_entity.pdbx_description
1 polymer ?
#
loop_
_entity_poly.entity_id
_entity_poly.type
_entity_poly.pdbx_seq_one_letter_code
_entity_poly.pdbx_strand_id
1 'polypeptide(L)'
;AVEVARGSEVLIPNSFLEVNFTTTALRFASTLADDPHCKVQIFREDRYRSDMLLGEALVPLQPLLTQPWIDGYAPVAEIGRTGAKTGSQLGAVRIVVAVEEVGVVSSDEGQGQQGGALRSAESSQAQLSDFKTSADVRAGSVSRPGRHASDTEESAEEGRTAQRALFGKEYLRQIEDDIQRASEGTARDLMESKRAVAAMASPAKPSAPPPQVSRPPAGVDVEQITRTQEYASAWEFEVWRSAEEARWRAEMKEKEIARLAYIQKEWKRREKERLDEISAAQNEVEQLQKSLKKTLVSVEEREKRLIMAEEALARRRKEVDREAATRALESQAAIQRAKEDYQCKLDISTARLAQSADLQQATESRLRRIQESFDRLEREHHEYRAQVRSTSESELQRQILGLQSELQQCREEKLKLQHSRVKQKEVISKLHRDLQWAQSMVQRGHAISTSGTKYHEQAHQLNAMAQHGLRDLKEDKEELERLREQLGRMRGGLG
;
A
#
# COMPACT_ATOMS: atom_id res chain seq x y z
N ALA A 1 41.24 17.35 16.03
CA ALA A 1 42.25 16.36 16.47
C ALA A 1 41.90 15.67 17.79
N VAL A 2 42.47 14.48 18.00
CA VAL A 2 42.53 13.78 19.30
C VAL A 2 44.00 13.53 19.65
N GLU A 3 44.35 13.65 20.92
CA GLU A 3 45.69 13.32 21.40
C GLU A 3 45.83 11.79 21.55
N VAL A 4 46.87 11.22 20.93
CA VAL A 4 47.14 9.77 20.95
C VAL A 4 48.55 9.56 21.51
N ALA A 5 48.64 8.91 22.68
CA ALA A 5 49.90 8.57 23.31
C ALA A 5 50.42 7.20 22.83
N ARG A 6 51.72 6.95 23.00
CA ARG A 6 52.31 5.65 22.67
C ARG A 6 51.73 4.57 23.59
N GLY A 7 51.18 3.51 23.00
CA GLY A 7 50.57 2.40 23.75
C GLY A 7 49.15 2.66 24.23
N SER A 8 48.52 3.78 23.83
CA SER A 8 47.10 4.02 24.08
C SER A 8 46.24 3.67 22.86
N GLU A 9 45.03 3.16 23.10
CA GLU A 9 43.96 3.06 22.12
C GLU A 9 43.00 4.24 22.31
N VAL A 10 42.63 4.90 21.21
CA VAL A 10 41.85 6.13 21.25
C VAL A 10 40.75 6.06 20.20
N LEU A 11 39.52 6.39 20.62
CA LEU A 11 38.38 6.49 19.72
C LEU A 11 38.41 7.81 18.95
N ILE A 12 38.25 7.73 17.64
CA ILE A 12 38.22 8.90 16.77
C ILE A 12 36.79 9.47 16.75
N PRO A 13 36.57 10.75 17.12
CA PRO A 13 35.26 11.38 17.02
C PRO A 13 34.88 11.54 15.55
N ASN A 14 33.59 11.39 15.25
CA ASN A 14 33.06 11.45 13.87
C ASN A 14 33.70 10.43 12.92
N SER A 15 34.04 9.24 13.41
CA SER A 15 34.68 8.16 12.62
C SER A 15 33.70 7.36 11.73
N PHE A 16 32.41 7.70 11.75
CA PHE A 16 31.39 7.03 10.95
C PHE A 16 31.15 7.80 9.64
N LEU A 17 31.23 7.08 8.52
CA LEU A 17 30.94 7.60 7.19
C LEU A 17 30.06 6.60 6.44
N GLU A 18 28.97 7.10 5.89
CA GLU A 18 28.07 6.33 5.02
C GLU A 18 28.16 6.87 3.59
N VAL A 19 28.37 5.98 2.63
CA VAL A 19 28.47 6.33 1.20
C VAL A 19 27.39 5.58 0.45
N ASN A 20 26.40 6.32 -0.01
CA ASN A 20 25.31 5.79 -0.81
C ASN A 20 25.62 5.99 -2.30
N PHE A 21 25.64 4.89 -3.05
CA PHE A 21 25.89 4.90 -4.48
C PHE A 21 25.03 3.86 -5.18
N THR A 22 24.76 4.10 -6.47
CA THR A 22 24.02 3.16 -7.31
C THR A 22 24.99 2.47 -8.26
N THR A 23 24.94 1.15 -8.28
CA THR A 23 25.75 0.34 -9.20
C THR A 23 25.06 -1.00 -9.43
N THR A 24 25.46 -1.72 -10.47
CA THR A 24 25.03 -3.10 -10.65
C THR A 24 25.89 -4.02 -9.77
N ALA A 25 25.27 -5.07 -9.20
CA ALA A 25 25.98 -6.03 -8.35
C ALA A 25 27.24 -6.60 -9.02
N LEU A 26 27.17 -6.87 -10.33
CA LEU A 26 28.30 -7.38 -11.11
C LEU A 26 29.43 -6.34 -11.29
N ARG A 27 29.10 -5.06 -11.45
CA ARG A 27 30.09 -3.97 -11.51
C ARG A 27 30.75 -3.73 -10.15
N PHE A 28 29.98 -3.82 -9.07
CA PHE A 28 30.53 -3.74 -7.73
C PHE A 28 31.48 -4.91 -7.45
N ALA A 29 31.04 -6.14 -7.74
CA ALA A 29 31.84 -7.34 -7.53
C ALA A 29 33.13 -7.34 -8.37
N SER A 30 33.08 -6.92 -9.64
CA SER A 30 34.28 -6.76 -10.47
C SER A 30 35.23 -5.69 -9.93
N THR A 31 34.71 -4.55 -9.48
CA THR A 31 35.53 -3.51 -8.85
C THR A 31 36.21 -4.02 -7.58
N LEU A 32 35.51 -4.81 -6.76
CA LEU A 32 36.09 -5.43 -5.56
C LEU A 32 37.10 -6.55 -5.88
N ALA A 33 36.97 -7.21 -7.04
CA ALA A 33 37.90 -8.23 -7.49
C ALA A 33 39.24 -7.64 -7.98
N ASP A 34 39.24 -6.38 -8.41
CA ASP A 34 40.44 -5.62 -8.82
C ASP A 34 41.29 -5.11 -7.62
N ASP A 35 41.07 -5.69 -6.44
CA ASP A 35 41.79 -5.40 -5.18
C ASP A 35 41.80 -3.90 -4.78
N PRO A 36 40.61 -3.27 -4.64
CA PRO A 36 40.55 -1.88 -4.22
C PRO A 36 40.88 -1.77 -2.73
N HIS A 37 41.61 -0.70 -2.39
CA HIS A 37 42.01 -0.41 -1.03
C HIS A 37 41.37 0.89 -0.54
N CYS A 38 40.79 0.87 0.66
CA CYS A 38 40.44 2.09 1.38
C CYS A 38 41.71 2.67 2.00
N LYS A 39 42.06 3.87 1.56
CA LYS A 39 43.24 4.61 1.99
C LYS A 39 42.90 5.55 3.14
N VAL A 40 43.45 5.29 4.31
CA VAL A 40 43.28 6.13 5.50
C VAL A 40 44.56 6.88 5.78
N GLN A 41 44.48 8.21 5.75
CA GLN A 41 45.61 9.10 6.00
C GLN A 41 45.52 9.68 7.41
N ILE A 42 46.62 9.61 8.14
CA ILE A 42 46.71 10.14 9.50
C ILE A 42 47.52 11.43 9.46
N PHE A 43 46.85 12.51 9.84
CA PHE A 43 47.45 13.83 9.91
C PHE A 43 47.69 14.26 11.36
N ARG A 44 48.81 14.93 11.58
CA ARG A 44 49.04 15.70 12.80
C ARG A 44 48.59 17.14 12.57
N GLU A 45 47.51 17.50 13.25
CA GLU A 45 47.01 18.87 13.32
C GLU A 45 47.85 19.66 14.33
N ASP A 46 48.32 20.84 13.95
CA ASP A 46 49.04 21.77 14.82
C ASP A 46 48.45 23.17 14.63
N ARG A 47 48.20 23.91 15.72
CA ARG A 47 47.57 25.24 15.66
C ARG A 47 48.44 26.28 14.94
N TYR A 48 49.75 26.05 14.88
CA TYR A 48 50.71 27.02 14.35
C TYR A 48 51.45 26.53 13.11
N ARG A 49 51.14 25.33 12.60
CA ARG A 49 51.79 24.74 11.42
C ARG A 49 50.76 24.10 10.51
N SER A 50 51.10 23.94 9.24
CA SER A 50 50.29 23.15 8.31
C SER A 50 50.22 21.69 8.76
N ASP A 51 49.08 21.06 8.52
CA ASP A 51 48.88 19.64 8.82
C ASP A 51 49.97 18.78 8.21
N MET A 52 50.53 17.88 9.01
CA MET A 52 51.61 17.01 8.60
C MET A 52 51.09 15.58 8.46
N LEU A 53 51.17 15.01 7.26
CA LEU A 53 50.87 13.60 7.03
C LEU A 53 51.91 12.75 7.77
N LEU A 54 51.45 11.98 8.76
CA LEU A 54 52.31 11.07 9.53
C LEU A 54 52.42 9.72 8.83
N GLY A 55 51.29 9.17 8.39
CA GLY A 55 51.26 7.86 7.79
C GLY A 55 49.97 7.53 7.08
N GLU A 56 49.98 6.37 6.44
CA GLU A 56 48.89 5.87 5.63
C GLU A 56 48.64 4.40 5.96
N ALA A 57 47.37 4.05 6.13
CA ALA A 57 46.90 2.67 6.24
C ALA A 57 46.11 2.32 4.98
N LEU A 58 46.30 1.10 4.49
CA LEU A 58 45.58 0.55 3.34
C LEU A 58 44.73 -0.62 3.84
N VAL A 59 43.42 -0.51 3.68
CA VAL A 59 42.46 -1.56 4.03
C VAL A 59 41.98 -2.23 2.74
N PRO A 60 42.29 -3.52 2.50
CA PRO A 60 41.77 -4.21 1.33
C PRO A 60 40.26 -4.40 1.46
N LEU A 61 39.51 -4.04 0.42
CA LEU A 61 38.04 -4.18 0.38
C LEU A 61 37.59 -5.49 -0.26
N GLN A 62 38.51 -6.24 -0.88
CA GLN A 62 38.25 -7.55 -1.48
C GLN A 62 37.49 -8.53 -0.56
N PRO A 63 37.74 -8.60 0.77
CA PRO A 63 36.99 -9.52 1.64
C PRO A 63 35.47 -9.29 1.66
N LEU A 64 35.00 -8.10 1.28
CA LEU A 64 33.56 -7.79 1.14
C LEU A 64 32.85 -8.65 0.09
N LEU A 65 33.59 -9.31 -0.81
CA LEU A 65 33.04 -10.30 -1.74
C LEU A 65 32.54 -11.56 -1.03
N THR A 66 33.13 -11.89 0.13
CA THR A 66 32.82 -13.12 0.87
C THR A 66 32.03 -12.87 2.14
N GLN A 67 32.17 -11.68 2.74
CA GLN A 67 31.54 -11.30 4.00
C GLN A 67 30.88 -9.93 3.86
N PRO A 68 29.69 -9.71 4.46
CA PRO A 68 28.99 -8.42 4.34
C PRO A 68 29.67 -7.27 5.13
N TRP A 69 30.67 -7.59 5.95
CA TRP A 69 31.46 -6.62 6.69
C TRP A 69 32.90 -7.09 6.87
N ILE A 70 33.79 -6.13 7.13
CA ILE A 70 35.19 -6.30 7.51
C ILE A 70 35.36 -5.61 8.86
N ASP A 71 35.98 -6.28 9.83
CA ASP A 71 36.50 -5.67 11.06
C ASP A 71 37.94 -6.13 11.23
N GLY A 72 38.86 -5.18 11.23
CA GLY A 72 40.28 -5.51 11.33
C GLY A 72 41.15 -4.31 11.67
N TYR A 73 42.36 -4.63 12.10
CA TYR A 73 43.42 -3.66 12.34
C TYR A 73 44.29 -3.53 11.09
N ALA A 74 44.36 -2.33 10.51
CA ALA A 74 45.22 -2.02 9.39
C ALA A 74 46.51 -1.32 9.90
N PRO A 75 47.70 -1.81 9.53
CA PRO A 75 48.96 -1.18 9.95
C PRO A 75 49.13 0.18 9.27
N VAL A 76 49.55 1.18 10.05
CA VAL A 76 49.86 2.51 9.56
C VAL A 76 51.33 2.57 9.19
N ALA A 77 51.61 2.67 7.89
CA ALA A 77 52.96 2.87 7.40
C ALA A 77 53.35 4.35 7.52
N GLU A 78 54.53 4.62 8.07
CA GLU A 78 55.10 5.96 8.12
C GLU A 78 55.41 6.48 6.71
N ILE A 79 55.05 7.74 6.48
CA ILE A 79 55.41 8.47 5.27
C ILE A 79 56.47 9.49 5.65
N GLY A 80 57.67 9.35 5.08
CA GLY A 80 58.76 10.30 5.29
C GLY A 80 58.43 11.68 4.72
N ARG A 81 59.18 12.70 5.14
CA ARG A 81 58.99 14.11 4.68
C ARG A 81 59.08 14.30 3.15
N THR A 82 59.69 13.35 2.46
CA THR A 82 59.82 13.33 0.98
C THR A 82 58.67 12.59 0.29
N GLY A 83 57.66 12.12 1.03
CA GLY A 83 56.55 11.33 0.50
C GLY A 83 56.88 9.85 0.27
N ALA A 84 58.13 9.42 0.53
CA ALA A 84 58.54 8.03 0.41
C ALA A 84 58.15 7.23 1.67
N LYS A 85 57.64 6.00 1.46
CA LYS A 85 57.31 5.07 2.55
C LYS A 85 58.61 4.65 3.25
N THR A 86 58.76 4.97 4.53
CA THR A 86 59.98 4.66 5.31
C THR A 86 60.01 3.23 5.86
N GLY A 87 58.95 2.44 5.61
CA GLY A 87 58.85 1.04 6.03
C GLY A 87 58.63 0.85 7.54
N SER A 88 58.68 1.92 8.32
CA SER A 88 58.43 1.90 9.77
C SER A 88 56.92 1.97 10.03
N GLN A 89 56.44 1.15 10.96
CA GLN A 89 55.03 1.15 11.36
C GLN A 89 54.81 2.15 12.50
N LEU A 90 53.92 3.12 12.31
CA LEU A 90 53.57 4.12 13.34
C LEU A 90 52.55 3.59 14.36
N GLY A 91 51.68 2.67 13.93
CA GLY A 91 50.61 2.13 14.73
C GLY A 91 49.68 1.25 13.91
N ALA A 92 48.44 1.08 14.39
CA ALA A 92 47.38 0.39 13.68
C ALA A 92 46.06 1.16 13.85
N VAL A 93 45.20 1.14 12.83
CA VAL A 93 43.84 1.67 12.89
C VAL A 93 42.86 0.52 12.77
N ARG A 94 41.94 0.41 13.73
CA ARG A 94 40.81 -0.51 13.62
C ARG A 94 39.72 0.12 12.76
N ILE A 95 39.30 -0.58 11.71
CA ILE A 95 38.30 -0.08 10.77
C ILE A 95 37.24 -1.16 10.60
N VAL A 96 35.98 -0.74 10.70
CA VAL A 96 34.82 -1.57 10.40
C VAL A 96 34.18 -1.05 9.12
N VAL A 97 34.10 -1.89 8.09
CA VAL A 97 33.44 -1.57 6.81
C VAL A 97 32.27 -2.52 6.66
N ALA A 98 31.09 -2.01 6.35
CA ALA A 98 29.91 -2.82 6.07
C ALA A 98 29.29 -2.38 4.74
N VAL A 99 28.74 -3.33 3.99
CA VAL A 99 28.01 -3.07 2.74
C VAL A 99 26.60 -3.60 2.90
N GLU A 100 25.62 -2.73 2.61
CA GLU A 100 24.21 -3.07 2.65
C GLU A 100 23.61 -2.88 1.25
N GLU A 101 22.91 -3.91 0.76
CA GLU A 101 22.18 -3.84 -0.51
C GLU A 101 20.73 -3.42 -0.22
N VAL A 102 20.40 -2.18 -0.58
CA VAL A 102 19.06 -1.59 -0.35
C VAL A 102 18.03 -2.08 -1.40
N GLY A 103 18.46 -2.87 -2.38
CA GLY A 103 17.63 -3.45 -3.43
C GLY A 103 17.61 -2.64 -4.72
N VAL A 104 16.70 -3.01 -5.63
CA VAL A 104 16.58 -2.38 -6.95
C VAL A 104 15.98 -0.98 -6.80
N VAL A 105 16.69 0.04 -7.28
CA VAL A 105 16.18 1.40 -7.34
C VAL A 105 14.99 1.44 -8.30
N SER A 106 13.78 1.55 -7.76
CA SER A 106 12.57 1.76 -8.56
C SER A 106 12.60 3.16 -9.16
N SER A 107 12.61 3.25 -10.49
CA SER A 107 12.61 4.51 -11.26
C SER A 107 11.33 5.36 -11.10
N ASP A 108 10.49 5.09 -10.11
CA ASP A 108 9.17 5.70 -9.92
C ASP A 108 9.19 6.97 -9.06
N GLU A 109 10.36 7.42 -8.60
CA GLU A 109 10.52 8.77 -8.08
C GLU A 109 10.74 9.76 -9.24
N GLY A 110 9.63 10.35 -9.65
CA GLY A 110 9.55 11.38 -10.67
C GLY A 110 10.46 12.58 -10.42
N GLN A 111 10.93 13.10 -11.56
CA GLN A 111 11.33 14.48 -11.84
C GLN A 111 10.94 15.50 -10.75
N GLY A 112 11.83 15.70 -9.78
CA GLY A 112 11.53 16.60 -8.68
C GLY A 112 12.70 16.89 -7.76
N GLN A 113 13.89 17.12 -8.33
CA GLN A 113 15.12 17.72 -7.76
C GLN A 113 16.38 16.92 -8.15
N GLN A 114 16.79 17.02 -9.41
CA GLN A 114 18.20 16.86 -9.78
C GLN A 114 18.62 18.09 -10.59
N GLY A 115 19.13 19.09 -9.88
CA GLY A 115 19.97 20.11 -10.45
C GLY A 115 21.42 19.68 -10.34
N GLY A 116 21.98 19.15 -11.43
CA GLY A 116 23.39 19.37 -11.76
C GLY A 116 24.41 18.32 -11.31
N ALA A 117 24.34 17.11 -11.84
CA ALA A 117 25.52 16.32 -12.22
C ALA A 117 25.02 15.12 -13.05
N LEU A 118 25.76 14.70 -14.08
CA LEU A 118 25.46 13.56 -14.95
C LEU A 118 24.48 13.85 -16.11
N ARG A 119 24.84 14.85 -16.92
CA ARG A 119 24.72 14.73 -18.38
C ARG A 119 26.08 15.05 -18.99
N SER A 120 26.90 14.01 -19.15
CA SER A 120 28.02 13.88 -20.10
C SER A 120 28.81 12.63 -19.77
N ALA A 121 28.30 11.46 -20.17
CA ALA A 121 29.10 10.22 -20.15
C ALA A 121 28.67 9.24 -21.26
N GLU A 122 28.16 9.75 -22.38
CA GLU A 122 27.93 8.96 -23.61
C GLU A 122 28.34 9.78 -24.83
N SER A 123 29.62 10.13 -24.90
CA SER A 123 30.33 10.37 -26.16
C SER A 123 31.77 10.69 -25.81
N SER A 124 32.66 9.69 -25.88
CA SER A 124 34.10 9.82 -26.19
C SER A 124 34.80 8.50 -25.88
N GLN A 125 34.64 7.57 -26.82
CA GLN A 125 35.55 6.47 -27.01
C GLN A 125 36.78 7.01 -27.76
N ALA A 126 37.69 7.70 -27.05
CA ALA A 126 39.04 8.01 -27.52
C ALA A 126 39.87 8.63 -26.37
N GLN A 127 41.14 8.22 -26.30
CA GLN A 127 42.23 8.79 -25.48
C GLN A 127 42.33 8.32 -24.02
N LEU A 128 42.96 7.16 -23.89
CA LEU A 128 43.83 6.81 -22.75
C LEU A 128 45.06 7.72 -22.73
N SER A 129 45.20 8.54 -21.68
CA SER A 129 46.43 8.75 -20.92
C SER A 129 46.26 9.93 -19.96
N ASP A 130 46.69 9.73 -18.71
CA ASP A 130 46.97 10.74 -17.70
C ASP A 130 45.80 11.55 -17.13
N PHE A 131 45.18 11.00 -16.08
CA PHE A 131 44.55 11.83 -15.04
C PHE A 131 44.92 11.30 -13.65
N LYS A 132 45.90 11.95 -13.02
CA LYS A 132 46.07 11.96 -11.56
C LYS A 132 45.00 12.86 -10.97
N THR A 133 44.05 12.29 -10.24
CA THR A 133 43.11 13.04 -9.40
C THR A 133 43.63 13.08 -7.96
N SER A 134 44.31 14.16 -7.63
CA SER A 134 44.41 14.65 -6.25
C SER A 134 43.11 15.40 -5.99
N ALA A 135 42.18 14.79 -5.25
CA ALA A 135 40.97 15.43 -4.78
C ALA A 135 41.12 15.73 -3.30
N ASP A 136 41.45 16.98 -3.00
CA ASP A 136 41.32 17.60 -1.69
C ASP A 136 39.82 17.80 -1.41
N VAL A 137 39.22 17.02 -0.52
CA VAL A 137 37.84 17.20 -0.09
C VAL A 137 37.84 17.73 1.33
N ARG A 138 37.76 19.05 1.43
CA ARG A 138 37.51 19.79 2.67
C ARG A 138 36.05 19.60 3.07
N ALA A 139 35.82 18.82 4.12
CA ALA A 139 34.50 18.54 4.66
C ALA A 139 33.79 19.84 5.10
N GLY A 140 32.73 20.18 4.38
CA GLY A 140 31.77 21.20 4.74
C GLY A 140 30.39 20.77 4.24
N SER A 141 29.37 21.05 5.05
CA SER A 141 27.93 20.85 4.84
C SER A 141 27.36 19.45 5.10
N VAL A 142 26.92 19.29 6.36
CA VAL A 142 25.58 18.87 6.80
C VAL A 142 24.66 18.31 5.70
N SER A 143 24.38 17.01 5.78
CA SER A 143 23.11 16.41 5.38
C SER A 143 22.87 15.19 6.26
N ARG A 144 21.70 15.17 6.90
CA ARG A 144 21.29 14.21 7.92
C ARG A 144 20.37 13.18 7.25
N PRO A 145 20.61 11.86 7.38
CA PRO A 145 19.66 10.87 6.90
C PRO A 145 18.52 10.67 7.90
N GLY A 146 17.34 10.35 7.36
CA GLY A 146 16.18 9.94 8.14
C GLY A 146 16.37 8.55 8.71
N ARG A 147 15.81 8.33 9.90
CA ARG A 147 15.49 7.00 10.43
C ARG A 147 14.09 6.99 11.02
N HIS A 148 13.38 5.92 10.69
CA HIS A 148 12.19 5.45 11.37
C HIS A 148 12.58 4.65 12.63
N ALA A 149 11.74 4.80 13.67
CA ALA A 149 11.53 3.97 14.86
C ALA A 149 12.74 3.78 15.81
N SER A 150 12.63 3.90 17.13
CA SER A 150 11.51 3.66 18.04
C SER A 150 11.63 4.50 19.31
N ASP A 151 10.50 4.71 19.98
CA ASP A 151 10.33 5.33 21.28
C ASP A 151 11.35 4.88 22.34
N THR A 152 11.76 5.83 23.20
CA THR A 152 12.11 5.74 24.64
C THR A 152 13.31 6.64 25.00
N GLU A 153 13.22 7.96 24.87
CA GLU A 153 14.23 8.88 25.45
C GLU A 153 13.60 10.21 25.91
N GLU A 154 12.86 10.19 27.02
CA GLU A 154 12.40 11.41 27.71
C GLU A 154 13.12 11.65 29.05
N SER A 155 14.21 10.91 29.34
CA SER A 155 14.94 10.99 30.62
C SER A 155 16.43 11.39 30.49
N ALA A 156 16.92 11.66 29.28
CA ALA A 156 18.36 11.88 29.03
C ALA A 156 18.79 13.35 28.87
N GLU A 157 17.85 14.30 28.73
CA GLU A 157 18.20 15.71 28.49
C GLU A 157 18.54 16.51 29.77
N GLU A 158 18.07 16.09 30.95
CA GLU A 158 18.42 16.75 32.22
C GLU A 158 19.85 16.45 32.69
N GLY A 159 20.49 15.38 32.20
CA GLY A 159 21.86 15.01 32.58
C GLY A 159 22.96 15.85 31.91
N ARG A 160 22.71 16.38 30.70
CA ARG A 160 23.72 17.11 29.91
C ARG A 160 23.88 18.56 30.33
N THR A 161 22.83 19.20 30.83
CA THR A 161 22.88 20.54 31.43
C THR A 161 23.58 20.53 32.79
N ALA A 162 23.43 19.45 33.58
CA ALA A 162 24.12 19.28 34.86
C ALA A 162 25.65 19.14 34.71
N GLN A 163 26.14 18.39 33.71
CA GLN A 163 27.58 18.23 33.47
C GLN A 163 28.27 19.51 32.97
N ARG A 164 27.58 20.36 32.21
CA ARG A 164 28.12 21.65 31.75
C ARG A 164 28.22 22.69 32.87
N ALA A 165 27.35 22.61 33.88
CA ALA A 165 27.39 23.49 35.05
C ALA A 165 28.53 23.14 36.03
N LEU A 166 28.99 21.88 36.06
CA LEU A 166 30.09 21.45 36.94
C LEU A 166 31.45 21.95 36.46
N PHE A 167 31.69 21.97 35.14
CA PHE A 167 32.94 22.46 34.55
C PHE A 167 33.17 23.97 34.79
N GLY A 168 32.10 24.76 34.79
CA GLY A 168 32.19 26.20 35.08
C GLY A 168 32.54 26.52 36.54
N LYS A 169 32.10 25.68 37.49
CA LYS A 169 32.36 25.88 38.92
C LYS A 169 33.81 25.59 39.30
N GLU A 170 34.40 24.55 38.73
CA GLU A 170 35.80 24.19 38.98
C GLU A 170 36.76 25.27 38.44
N TYR A 171 36.45 25.83 37.26
CA TYR A 171 37.24 26.91 36.67
C TYR A 171 37.16 28.22 37.47
N LEU A 172 35.97 28.56 38.00
CA LEU A 172 35.81 29.73 38.86
C LEU A 172 36.56 29.58 40.20
N ARG A 173 36.55 28.39 40.78
CA ARG A 173 37.32 28.08 42.00
C ARG A 173 38.83 28.19 41.76
N GLN A 174 39.31 27.75 40.61
CA GLN A 174 40.71 27.89 40.23
C GLN A 174 41.15 29.36 40.13
N ILE A 175 40.29 30.22 39.57
CA ILE A 175 40.55 31.67 39.49
C ILE A 175 40.59 32.30 40.90
N GLU A 176 39.68 31.90 41.81
CA GLU A 176 39.70 32.38 43.20
C GLU A 176 40.98 31.97 43.94
N ASP A 177 41.44 30.73 43.76
CA ASP A 177 42.68 30.22 44.37
C ASP A 177 43.93 30.94 43.82
N ASP A 178 43.93 31.33 42.53
CA ASP A 178 45.01 32.10 41.91
C ASP A 178 45.03 33.56 42.39
N ILE A 179 43.86 34.19 42.57
CA ILE A 179 43.74 35.54 43.14
C ILE A 179 44.24 35.56 44.60
N GLN A 180 43.89 34.55 45.40
CA GLN A 180 44.36 34.44 46.77
C GLN A 180 45.87 34.26 46.84
N ARG A 181 46.46 33.38 46.02
CA ARG A 181 47.93 33.20 45.94
C ARG A 181 48.66 34.48 45.51
N ALA A 182 48.11 35.22 44.54
CA ALA A 182 48.67 36.51 44.14
C ALA A 182 48.61 37.56 45.27
N SER A 183 47.50 37.59 46.02
CA SER A 183 47.33 38.50 47.16
C SER A 183 48.31 38.19 48.31
N GLU A 184 48.55 36.91 48.59
CA GLU A 184 49.52 36.46 49.59
C GLU A 184 50.97 36.75 49.17
N GLY A 185 51.29 36.60 47.87
CA GLY A 185 52.60 36.99 47.32
C GLY A 185 52.86 38.48 47.52
N THR A 186 51.87 39.32 47.18
CA THR A 186 51.95 40.77 47.34
C THR A 186 52.11 41.17 48.82
N ALA A 187 51.45 40.46 49.74
CA ALA A 187 51.59 40.70 51.18
C ALA A 187 52.98 40.30 51.71
N ARG A 188 53.57 39.20 51.21
CA ARG A 188 54.95 38.78 51.55
C ARG A 188 55.97 39.81 51.04
N ASP A 189 55.83 40.26 49.80
CA ASP A 189 56.73 41.26 49.21
C ASP A 189 56.66 42.61 49.95
N LEU A 190 55.46 43.03 50.38
CA LEU A 190 55.30 44.23 51.20
C LEU A 190 55.95 44.08 52.58
N MET A 191 55.88 42.90 53.19
CA MET A 191 56.53 42.62 54.49
C MET A 191 58.06 42.56 54.35
N GLU A 192 58.59 41.98 53.27
CA GLU A 192 60.02 42.00 52.97
C GLU A 192 60.54 43.40 52.68
N SER A 193 59.78 44.20 51.92
CA SER A 193 60.10 45.61 51.67
C SER A 193 60.10 46.43 52.96
N LYS A 194 59.11 46.22 53.86
CA LYS A 194 59.11 46.83 55.21
C LYS A 194 60.30 46.38 56.06
N ARG A 195 60.72 45.11 55.96
CA ARG A 195 61.89 44.57 56.67
C ARG A 195 63.19 45.13 56.14
N ALA A 196 63.30 45.31 54.82
CA ALA A 196 64.46 45.94 54.17
C ALA A 196 64.57 47.42 54.56
N VAL A 197 63.46 48.16 54.59
CA VAL A 197 63.43 49.56 55.07
C VAL A 197 63.79 49.64 56.56
N ALA A 198 63.32 48.72 57.39
CA ALA A 198 63.68 48.65 58.81
C ALA A 198 65.17 48.27 59.03
N ALA A 199 65.75 47.43 58.16
CA ALA A 199 67.16 47.06 58.21
C ALA A 199 68.09 48.22 57.76
N MET A 200 67.63 49.10 56.87
CA MET A 200 68.36 50.32 56.49
C MET A 200 68.21 51.45 57.52
N ALA A 201 67.22 51.38 58.41
CA ALA A 201 67.04 52.28 59.55
C ALA A 201 67.74 51.73 60.82
N SER A 202 69.06 51.50 60.74
CA SER A 202 69.86 51.20 61.92
C SER A 202 70.16 52.52 62.67
N PRO A 203 69.83 52.65 63.97
CA PRO A 203 70.17 53.85 64.72
C PRO A 203 71.69 53.86 64.95
N ALA A 204 72.38 54.81 64.31
CA ALA A 204 73.76 55.10 64.63
C ALA A 204 73.87 55.42 66.13
N LYS A 205 74.56 54.55 66.85
CA LYS A 205 74.90 54.63 68.28
C LYS A 205 75.68 55.94 68.53
N PRO A 206 75.21 56.88 69.37
CA PRO A 206 76.02 58.04 69.73
C PRO A 206 77.09 57.57 70.74
N SER A 207 78.30 57.35 70.25
CA SER A 207 79.48 57.08 71.06
C SER A 207 80.40 58.29 71.03
N ALA A 208 80.17 59.24 71.92
CA ALA A 208 81.21 60.14 72.44
C ALA A 208 80.72 60.76 73.77
N PRO A 209 81.47 60.66 74.87
CA PRO A 209 81.19 61.43 76.08
C PRO A 209 81.47 62.92 75.80
N PRO A 210 80.71 63.86 76.39
CA PRO A 210 81.03 65.29 76.26
C PRO A 210 82.41 65.54 76.89
N PRO A 211 83.31 66.31 76.25
CA PRO A 211 84.51 66.78 76.93
C PRO A 211 84.08 67.65 78.11
N GLN A 212 84.55 67.28 79.30
CA GLN A 212 84.41 68.10 80.50
C GLN A 212 85.16 69.41 80.26
N VAL A 213 84.41 70.49 80.02
CA VAL A 213 84.97 71.84 80.01
C VAL A 213 85.21 72.24 81.46
N SER A 214 86.47 72.19 81.86
CA SER A 214 86.97 72.81 83.08
C SER A 214 86.58 74.29 83.12
N ARG A 215 85.90 74.67 84.20
CA ARG A 215 85.51 76.03 84.57
C ARG A 215 86.69 77.00 84.36
N PRO A 216 86.58 78.05 83.51
CA PRO A 216 87.63 79.03 83.37
C PRO A 216 87.70 79.90 84.64
N PRO A 217 88.90 80.33 85.07
CA PRO A 217 89.04 81.31 86.14
C PRO A 217 88.38 82.62 85.72
N ALA A 218 87.65 83.22 86.66
CA ALA A 218 87.05 84.53 86.49
C ALA A 218 88.12 85.57 86.14
N GLY A 219 87.84 86.40 85.12
CA GLY A 219 88.52 87.67 84.91
C GLY A 219 89.67 87.68 83.88
N VAL A 220 89.44 87.19 82.67
CA VAL A 220 90.26 87.61 81.52
C VAL A 220 89.41 88.53 80.65
N ASP A 221 89.81 89.79 80.54
CA ASP A 221 89.16 90.79 79.69
C ASP A 221 89.12 90.30 78.24
N VAL A 222 87.92 90.03 77.75
CA VAL A 222 87.62 89.59 76.38
C VAL A 222 88.20 90.56 75.33
N GLU A 223 88.42 91.82 75.71
CA GLU A 223 89.01 92.87 74.86
C GLU A 223 90.53 92.73 74.61
N GLN A 224 91.28 92.00 75.43
CA GLN A 224 92.72 91.80 75.21
C GLN A 224 93.01 90.59 74.32
N ILE A 225 92.22 89.52 74.42
CA ILE A 225 92.36 88.32 73.58
C ILE A 225 91.96 88.65 72.14
N THR A 226 90.89 89.44 71.96
CA THR A 226 90.39 89.89 70.65
C THR A 226 91.36 90.76 69.85
N ARG A 227 92.38 91.32 70.49
CA ARG A 227 93.43 92.16 69.85
C ARG A 227 94.71 91.40 69.50
N THR A 228 94.79 90.09 69.80
CA THR A 228 95.94 89.26 69.44
C THR A 228 95.82 88.74 68.01
N GLN A 229 96.95 88.65 67.30
CA GLN A 229 96.99 88.12 65.92
C GLN A 229 96.47 86.67 65.83
N GLU A 230 96.63 85.91 66.91
CA GLU A 230 96.13 84.54 67.05
C GLU A 230 94.60 84.49 67.05
N TYR A 231 93.93 85.47 67.66
CA TYR A 231 92.47 85.57 67.65
C TYR A 231 91.93 85.94 66.26
N ALA A 232 92.60 86.82 65.51
CA ALA A 232 92.22 87.13 64.13
C ALA A 232 92.28 85.89 63.23
N SER A 233 93.37 85.10 63.32
CA SER A 233 93.49 83.84 62.57
C SER A 233 92.49 82.76 63.02
N ALA A 234 92.22 82.65 64.32
CA ALA A 234 91.21 81.72 64.84
C ALA A 234 89.78 82.11 64.40
N TRP A 235 89.47 83.41 64.33
CA TRP A 235 88.20 83.92 63.84
C TRP A 235 88.04 83.70 62.34
N GLU A 236 89.07 83.97 61.53
CA GLU A 236 89.08 83.68 60.10
C GLU A 236 88.87 82.18 59.83
N PHE A 237 89.49 81.32 60.64
CA PHE A 237 89.29 79.87 60.55
C PHE A 237 87.86 79.44 60.93
N GLU A 238 87.25 80.06 61.94
CA GLU A 238 85.87 79.77 62.33
C GLU A 238 84.87 80.25 61.26
N VAL A 239 85.11 81.43 60.66
CA VAL A 239 84.32 81.93 59.53
C VAL A 239 84.46 81.02 58.31
N TRP A 240 85.69 80.57 58.01
CA TRP A 240 85.93 79.60 56.94
C TRP A 240 85.26 78.26 57.21
N ARG A 241 85.38 77.70 58.42
CA ARG A 241 84.71 76.46 58.85
C ARG A 241 83.19 76.60 58.71
N SER A 242 82.62 77.70 59.20
CA SER A 242 81.18 77.98 59.09
C SER A 242 80.72 78.06 57.63
N ALA A 243 81.50 78.72 56.77
CA ALA A 243 81.23 78.79 55.34
C ALA A 243 81.33 77.41 54.66
N GLU A 244 82.31 76.58 55.02
CA GLU A 244 82.49 75.24 54.46
C GLU A 244 81.39 74.27 54.95
N GLU A 245 81.02 74.35 56.22
CA GLU A 245 79.87 73.60 56.74
C GLU A 245 78.56 74.04 56.09
N ALA A 246 78.38 75.33 55.82
CA ALA A 246 77.22 75.83 55.09
C ALA A 246 77.18 75.28 53.65
N ARG A 247 78.33 75.21 52.96
CA ARG A 247 78.46 74.58 51.64
C ARG A 247 78.12 73.10 51.68
N TRP A 248 78.68 72.36 52.62
CA TRP A 248 78.38 70.93 52.78
C TRP A 248 76.90 70.67 53.08
N ARG A 249 76.28 71.47 53.97
CA ARG A 249 74.84 71.38 54.25
C ARG A 249 74.00 71.71 53.01
N ALA A 250 74.41 72.69 52.21
CA ALA A 250 73.72 73.03 50.96
C ALA A 250 73.81 71.89 49.94
N GLU A 251 75.00 71.31 49.76
CA GLU A 251 75.23 70.16 48.87
C GLU A 251 74.41 68.94 49.30
N MET A 252 74.36 68.65 50.62
CA MET A 252 73.53 67.56 51.15
C MET A 252 72.05 67.78 50.88
N LYS A 253 71.54 69.01 51.08
CA LYS A 253 70.16 69.36 50.73
C LYS A 253 69.89 69.23 49.24
N GLU A 254 70.82 69.66 48.39
CA GLU A 254 70.70 69.54 46.94
C GLU A 254 70.63 68.06 46.51
N LYS A 255 71.49 67.20 47.09
CA LYS A 255 71.47 65.74 46.87
C LYS A 255 70.14 65.12 47.32
N GLU A 256 69.61 65.53 48.47
CA GLU A 256 68.31 65.07 48.96
C GLU A 256 67.16 65.52 48.04
N ILE A 257 67.14 66.78 47.63
CA ILE A 257 66.16 67.32 46.68
C ILE A 257 66.23 66.57 45.35
N ALA A 258 67.44 66.34 44.81
CA ALA A 258 67.65 65.61 43.57
C ALA A 258 67.15 64.16 43.67
N ARG A 259 67.43 63.49 44.80
CA ARG A 259 66.95 62.12 45.06
C ARG A 259 65.42 62.07 45.15
N LEU A 260 64.79 63.00 45.87
CA LEU A 260 63.33 63.08 45.96
C LEU A 260 62.69 63.39 44.60
N ALA A 261 63.28 64.30 43.82
CA ALA A 261 62.81 64.62 42.48
C ALA A 261 62.90 63.41 41.54
N TYR A 262 63.98 62.61 41.63
CA TYR A 262 64.14 61.37 40.89
C TYR A 262 63.06 60.34 41.25
N ILE A 263 62.83 60.10 42.56
CA ILE A 263 61.78 59.19 43.03
C ILE A 263 60.40 59.67 42.57
N GLN A 264 60.12 60.97 42.64
CA GLN A 264 58.85 61.52 42.17
C GLN A 264 58.64 61.32 40.66
N LYS A 265 59.69 61.49 39.86
CA LYS A 265 59.65 61.22 38.41
C LYS A 265 59.39 59.75 38.12
N GLU A 266 60.09 58.85 38.80
CA GLU A 266 59.92 57.40 38.67
C GLU A 266 58.53 56.93 39.13
N TRP A 267 57.99 57.53 40.19
CA TRP A 267 56.63 57.26 40.64
C TRP A 267 55.58 57.73 39.63
N LYS A 268 55.71 58.97 39.13
CA LYS A 268 54.80 59.50 38.09
C LYS A 268 54.86 58.66 36.80
N ARG A 269 56.06 58.18 36.44
CA ARG A 269 56.25 57.30 35.28
C ARG A 269 55.50 55.99 35.46
N ARG A 270 55.68 55.30 36.60
CA ARG A 270 54.95 54.05 36.91
C ARG A 270 53.45 54.26 37.04
N GLU A 271 53.01 55.38 37.62
CA GLU A 271 51.59 55.71 37.72
C GLU A 271 50.97 55.86 36.34
N LYS A 272 51.66 56.55 35.43
CA LYS A 272 51.22 56.68 34.05
C LYS A 272 51.17 55.31 33.35
N GLU A 273 52.21 54.49 33.49
CA GLU A 273 52.26 53.14 32.92
C GLU A 273 51.08 52.29 33.42
N ARG A 274 50.77 52.31 34.72
CA ARG A 274 49.60 51.60 35.28
C ARG A 274 48.26 52.11 34.73
N LEU A 275 48.10 53.42 34.59
CA LEU A 275 46.87 54.00 34.02
C LEU A 275 46.71 53.64 32.54
N ASP A 276 47.81 53.63 31.78
CA ASP A 276 47.83 53.23 30.37
C ASP A 276 47.48 51.73 30.23
N GLU A 277 47.99 50.87 31.11
CA GLU A 277 47.64 49.43 31.18
C GLU A 277 46.15 49.22 31.51
N ILE A 278 45.61 49.93 32.51
CA ILE A 278 44.19 49.84 32.87
C ILE A 278 43.31 50.31 31.71
N SER A 279 43.68 51.41 31.06
CA SER A 279 42.99 51.93 29.87
C SER A 279 43.01 50.91 28.72
N ALA A 280 44.15 50.27 28.46
CA ALA A 280 44.27 49.22 27.45
C ALA A 280 43.35 48.02 27.77
N ALA A 281 43.35 47.55 29.01
CA ALA A 281 42.47 46.46 29.45
C ALA A 281 40.98 46.82 29.34
N GLN A 282 40.60 48.06 29.68
CA GLN A 282 39.22 48.55 29.52
C GLN A 282 38.79 48.55 28.06
N ASN A 283 39.66 48.99 27.15
CA ASN A 283 39.39 48.98 25.71
C ASN A 283 39.24 47.56 25.16
N GLU A 284 40.08 46.62 25.60
CA GLU A 284 39.98 45.21 25.21
C GLU A 284 38.65 44.60 25.67
N VAL A 285 38.25 44.82 26.92
CA VAL A 285 36.96 44.36 27.45
C VAL A 285 35.80 44.96 26.66
N GLU A 286 35.83 46.24 26.32
CA GLU A 286 34.79 46.88 25.52
C GLU A 286 34.70 46.26 24.11
N GLN A 287 35.84 45.98 23.47
CA GLN A 287 35.88 45.31 22.16
C GLN A 287 35.33 43.89 22.23
N LEU A 288 35.69 43.12 23.26
CA LEU A 288 35.17 41.77 23.49
C LEU A 288 33.66 41.80 23.74
N GLN A 289 33.15 42.77 24.52
CA GLN A 289 31.72 42.94 24.73
C GLN A 289 30.97 43.28 23.44
N LYS A 290 31.52 44.15 22.59
CA LYS A 290 30.94 44.48 21.27
C LYS A 290 30.91 43.25 20.36
N SER A 291 32.01 42.48 20.33
CA SER A 291 32.09 41.23 19.58
C SER A 291 31.06 40.21 20.06
N LEU A 292 30.95 40.00 21.38
CA LEU A 292 29.99 39.08 21.99
C LEU A 292 28.54 39.46 21.65
N LYS A 293 28.18 40.74 21.80
CA LYS A 293 26.84 41.23 21.43
C LYS A 293 26.53 40.99 19.95
N LYS A 294 27.50 41.24 19.06
CA LYS A 294 27.34 40.96 17.62
C LYS A 294 27.15 39.47 17.35
N THR A 295 27.92 38.59 18.01
CA THR A 295 27.76 37.15 17.86
C THR A 295 26.41 36.66 18.41
N LEU A 296 25.95 37.22 19.54
CA LEU A 296 24.67 36.87 20.15
C LEU A 296 23.51 37.17 19.20
N VAL A 297 23.42 38.40 18.68
CA VAL A 297 22.37 38.77 17.70
C VAL A 297 22.43 37.88 16.46
N SER A 298 23.64 37.59 15.97
CA SER A 298 23.83 36.71 14.81
C SER A 298 23.37 35.26 15.08
N VAL A 299 23.48 34.77 16.31
CA VAL A 299 22.97 33.45 16.72
C VAL A 299 21.45 33.47 16.84
N GLU A 300 20.88 34.48 17.50
CA GLU A 300 19.42 34.65 17.64
C GLU A 300 18.72 34.73 16.27
N GLU A 301 19.31 35.43 15.30
CA GLU A 301 18.77 35.49 13.94
C GLU A 301 18.85 34.14 13.21
N ARG A 302 19.91 33.36 13.43
CA ARG A 302 20.03 32.01 12.85
C ARG A 302 19.02 31.08 13.49
N GLU A 303 18.82 31.15 14.80
CA GLU A 303 17.82 30.38 15.53
C GLU A 303 16.41 30.67 15.02
N LYS A 304 16.03 31.95 14.89
CA LYS A 304 14.75 32.35 14.30
C LYS A 304 14.55 31.78 12.89
N ARG A 305 15.60 31.79 12.06
CA ARG A 305 15.57 31.21 10.71
C ARG A 305 15.41 29.68 10.75
N LEU A 306 16.07 29.00 11.68
CA LEU A 306 15.93 27.55 11.86
C LEU A 306 14.51 27.18 12.32
N ILE A 307 13.95 27.89 13.30
CA ILE A 307 12.57 27.66 13.77
C ILE A 307 11.58 27.79 12.61
N MET A 308 11.67 28.86 11.80
CA MET A 308 10.80 29.02 10.63
C MET A 308 10.96 27.89 9.61
N ALA A 309 12.19 27.43 9.36
CA ALA A 309 12.45 26.33 8.44
C ALA A 309 11.91 25.00 8.99
N GLU A 310 12.06 24.74 10.28
CA GLU A 310 11.54 23.55 10.96
C GLU A 310 10.01 23.52 10.94
N GLU A 311 9.34 24.65 11.19
CA GLU A 311 7.89 24.75 11.06
C GLU A 311 7.41 24.50 9.62
N ALA A 312 8.11 25.03 8.62
CA ALA A 312 7.79 24.81 7.20
C ALA A 312 7.96 23.33 6.83
N LEU A 313 9.04 22.69 7.28
CA LEU A 313 9.25 21.25 7.10
C LEU A 313 8.18 20.42 7.81
N ALA A 314 7.79 20.78 9.03
CA ALA A 314 6.72 20.11 9.77
C ALA A 314 5.37 20.20 9.04
N ARG A 315 5.06 21.36 8.43
CA ARG A 315 3.86 21.53 7.58
C ARG A 315 3.95 20.67 6.33
N ARG A 316 5.09 20.63 5.63
CA ARG A 316 5.24 19.82 4.42
C ARG A 316 5.16 18.32 4.71
N ARG A 317 5.74 17.85 5.82
CA ARG A 317 5.61 16.45 6.28
C ARG A 317 4.14 16.06 6.46
N LYS A 318 3.39 16.86 7.22
CA LYS A 318 1.95 16.63 7.42
C LYS A 318 1.16 16.61 6.10
N GLU A 319 1.55 17.42 5.12
CA GLU A 319 0.91 17.42 3.81
C GLU A 319 1.24 16.16 3.00
N VAL A 320 2.50 15.76 2.97
CA VAL A 320 2.94 14.51 2.33
C VAL A 320 2.23 13.30 2.95
N ASP A 321 2.07 13.27 4.28
CA ASP A 321 1.36 12.20 4.97
C ASP A 321 -0.13 12.15 4.56
N ARG A 322 -0.77 13.31 4.40
CA ARG A 322 -2.15 13.39 3.88
C ARG A 322 -2.24 12.91 2.44
N GLU A 323 -1.34 13.38 1.56
CA GLU A 323 -1.27 12.96 0.17
C GLU A 323 -0.99 11.45 0.03
N ALA A 324 -0.19 10.88 0.93
CA ALA A 324 0.08 9.45 0.98
C ALA A 324 -1.16 8.66 1.44
N ALA A 325 -1.87 9.16 2.46
CA ALA A 325 -3.11 8.55 2.93
C ALA A 325 -4.22 8.58 1.86
N THR A 326 -4.36 9.69 1.11
CA THR A 326 -5.33 9.77 0.02
C THR A 326 -4.97 8.81 -1.12
N ARG A 327 -3.69 8.77 -1.54
CA ARG A 327 -3.22 7.81 -2.56
C ARG A 327 -3.43 6.36 -2.13
N ALA A 328 -3.20 6.03 -0.87
CA ALA A 328 -3.46 4.70 -0.34
C ALA A 328 -4.95 4.32 -0.45
N LEU A 329 -5.85 5.21 -0.04
CA LEU A 329 -7.30 4.99 -0.15
C LEU A 329 -7.76 4.87 -1.61
N GLU A 330 -7.24 5.71 -2.51
CA GLU A 330 -7.54 5.65 -3.94
C GLU A 330 -7.07 4.34 -4.58
N SER A 331 -5.85 3.90 -4.25
CA SER A 331 -5.31 2.63 -4.72
C SER A 331 -6.13 1.43 -4.22
N GLN A 332 -6.57 1.47 -2.95
CA GLN A 332 -7.43 0.44 -2.38
C GLN A 332 -8.80 0.39 -3.07
N ALA A 333 -9.40 1.56 -3.33
CA ALA A 333 -10.65 1.66 -4.07
C ALA A 333 -10.51 1.16 -5.52
N ALA A 334 -9.40 1.44 -6.19
CA ALA A 334 -9.11 0.93 -7.53
C ALA A 334 -8.99 -0.61 -7.54
N ILE A 335 -8.30 -1.18 -6.55
CA ILE A 335 -8.19 -2.64 -6.38
C ILE A 335 -9.56 -3.27 -6.14
N GLN A 336 -10.41 -2.66 -5.31
CA GLN A 336 -11.77 -3.17 -5.04
C GLN A 336 -12.63 -3.16 -6.31
N ARG A 337 -12.66 -2.05 -7.06
CA ARG A 337 -13.39 -1.98 -8.33
C ARG A 337 -12.89 -3.02 -9.33
N ALA A 338 -11.57 -3.20 -9.46
CA ALA A 338 -11.01 -4.21 -10.33
C ALA A 338 -11.44 -5.63 -9.91
N LYS A 339 -11.45 -5.93 -8.61
CA LYS A 339 -11.93 -7.22 -8.07
C LYS A 339 -13.41 -7.46 -8.42
N GLU A 340 -14.26 -6.45 -8.24
CA GLU A 340 -15.69 -6.52 -8.59
C GLU A 340 -15.89 -6.74 -10.09
N ASP A 341 -15.12 -6.06 -10.94
CA ASP A 341 -15.15 -6.25 -12.39
C ASP A 341 -14.74 -7.67 -12.80
N TYR A 342 -13.70 -8.23 -12.17
CA TYR A 342 -13.29 -9.62 -12.42
C TYR A 342 -14.34 -10.62 -11.94
N GLN A 343 -14.95 -10.39 -10.78
CA GLN A 343 -16.05 -11.21 -10.26
C GLN A 343 -17.22 -11.23 -11.25
N CYS A 344 -17.66 -10.06 -11.71
CA CYS A 344 -18.74 -9.92 -12.68
C CYS A 344 -18.42 -10.65 -14.01
N LYS A 345 -17.17 -10.53 -14.50
CA LYS A 345 -16.72 -11.26 -15.70
C LYS A 345 -16.76 -12.78 -15.50
N LEU A 346 -16.36 -13.27 -14.33
CA LEU A 346 -16.44 -14.69 -14.00
C LEU A 346 -17.90 -15.14 -13.96
N ASP A 347 -18.79 -14.40 -13.31
CA ASP A 347 -20.21 -14.72 -13.24
C ASP A 347 -20.89 -14.77 -14.63
N ILE A 348 -20.52 -13.83 -15.52
CA ILE A 348 -20.99 -13.87 -16.92
C ILE A 348 -20.45 -15.11 -17.64
N SER A 349 -19.18 -15.45 -17.43
CA SER A 349 -18.56 -16.62 -18.04
C SER A 349 -19.19 -17.92 -17.54
N THR A 350 -19.43 -18.06 -16.24
CA THR A 350 -20.07 -19.24 -15.66
C THR A 350 -21.51 -19.38 -16.15
N ALA A 351 -22.27 -18.29 -16.24
CA ALA A 351 -23.62 -18.30 -16.80
C ALA A 351 -23.64 -18.73 -18.28
N ARG A 352 -22.69 -18.25 -19.09
CA ARG A 352 -22.55 -18.68 -20.50
C ARG A 352 -22.21 -20.16 -20.64
N LEU A 353 -21.31 -20.66 -19.78
CA LEU A 353 -20.96 -22.08 -19.75
C LEU A 353 -22.16 -22.94 -19.34
N ALA A 354 -22.92 -22.52 -18.33
CA ALA A 354 -24.16 -23.19 -17.92
C ALA A 354 -25.18 -23.23 -19.06
N GLN A 355 -25.43 -22.10 -19.73
CA GLN A 355 -26.32 -22.05 -20.88
C GLN A 355 -25.86 -22.98 -22.02
N SER A 356 -24.55 -23.01 -22.31
CA SER A 356 -24.01 -23.91 -23.34
C SER A 356 -24.19 -25.37 -22.95
N ALA A 357 -24.01 -25.72 -21.68
CA ALA A 357 -24.22 -27.07 -21.17
C ALA A 357 -25.69 -27.49 -21.28
N ASP A 358 -26.64 -26.61 -20.93
CA ASP A 358 -28.07 -26.86 -21.07
C ASP A 358 -28.46 -27.11 -22.54
N LEU A 359 -27.94 -26.31 -23.46
CA LEU A 359 -28.17 -26.49 -24.90
C LEU A 359 -27.58 -27.81 -25.40
N GLN A 360 -26.36 -28.15 -24.99
CA GLN A 360 -25.74 -29.45 -25.31
C GLN A 360 -26.62 -30.60 -24.81
N GLN A 361 -27.04 -30.58 -23.55
CA GLN A 361 -27.90 -31.61 -22.98
C GLN A 361 -29.25 -31.71 -23.71
N ALA A 362 -29.85 -30.59 -24.11
CA ALA A 362 -31.09 -30.59 -24.88
C ALA A 362 -30.90 -31.22 -26.27
N THR A 363 -29.81 -30.89 -26.95
CA THR A 363 -29.48 -31.48 -28.27
C THR A 363 -29.17 -32.97 -28.16
N GLU A 364 -28.41 -33.40 -27.16
CA GLU A 364 -28.14 -34.81 -26.88
C GLU A 364 -29.42 -35.58 -26.57
N SER A 365 -30.30 -35.01 -25.75
CA SER A 365 -31.60 -35.61 -25.43
C SER A 365 -32.46 -35.77 -26.68
N ARG A 366 -32.44 -34.78 -27.60
CA ARG A 366 -33.14 -34.87 -28.89
C ARG A 366 -32.53 -35.95 -29.78
N LEU A 367 -31.20 -36.02 -29.86
CA LEU A 367 -30.49 -37.05 -30.62
C LEU A 367 -30.83 -38.45 -30.10
N ARG A 368 -30.83 -38.65 -28.78
CA ARG A 368 -31.23 -39.91 -28.15
C ARG A 368 -32.66 -40.32 -28.53
N ARG A 369 -33.62 -39.40 -28.45
CA ARG A 369 -35.02 -39.69 -28.85
C ARG A 369 -35.14 -40.08 -30.32
N ILE A 370 -34.40 -39.40 -31.21
CA ILE A 370 -34.38 -39.73 -32.64
C ILE A 370 -33.73 -41.10 -32.85
N GLN A 371 -32.60 -41.39 -32.21
CA GLN A 371 -31.96 -42.71 -32.25
C GLN A 371 -32.91 -43.81 -31.76
N GLU A 372 -33.56 -43.64 -30.61
CA GLU A 372 -34.55 -44.61 -30.11
C GLU A 372 -35.72 -44.82 -31.08
N SER A 373 -36.18 -43.75 -31.74
CA SER A 373 -37.23 -43.85 -32.76
C SER A 373 -36.75 -44.58 -34.02
N PHE A 374 -35.50 -44.35 -34.42
CA PHE A 374 -34.87 -45.00 -35.55
C PHE A 374 -34.65 -46.49 -35.26
N ASP A 375 -34.10 -46.83 -34.09
CA ASP A 375 -33.94 -48.22 -33.63
C ASP A 375 -35.28 -48.97 -33.56
N ARG A 376 -36.37 -48.27 -33.23
CA ARG A 376 -37.73 -48.85 -33.26
C ARG A 376 -38.18 -49.11 -34.69
N LEU A 377 -38.02 -48.13 -35.58
CA LEU A 377 -38.40 -48.27 -36.98
C LEU A 377 -37.57 -49.35 -37.68
N GLU A 378 -36.28 -49.47 -37.37
CA GLU A 378 -35.42 -50.55 -37.87
C GLU A 378 -35.93 -51.93 -37.40
N ARG A 379 -36.35 -52.06 -36.13
CA ARG A 379 -36.98 -53.28 -35.63
C ARG A 379 -38.29 -53.61 -36.37
N GLU A 380 -39.18 -52.63 -36.51
CA GLU A 380 -40.45 -52.80 -37.24
C GLU A 380 -40.19 -53.19 -38.72
N HIS A 381 -39.19 -52.59 -39.36
CA HIS A 381 -38.81 -52.93 -40.73
C HIS A 381 -38.19 -54.33 -40.82
N HIS A 382 -37.36 -54.73 -39.85
CA HIS A 382 -36.84 -56.09 -39.76
C HIS A 382 -37.95 -57.13 -39.57
N GLU A 383 -38.92 -56.86 -38.69
CA GLU A 383 -40.11 -57.70 -38.48
C GLU A 383 -40.94 -57.80 -39.76
N TYR A 384 -41.20 -56.67 -40.45
CA TYR A 384 -41.90 -56.66 -41.74
C TYR A 384 -41.15 -57.48 -42.79
N ARG A 385 -39.83 -57.33 -42.90
CA ARG A 385 -39.01 -58.13 -43.83
C ARG A 385 -39.04 -59.62 -43.49
N ALA A 386 -39.08 -59.98 -42.20
CA ALA A 386 -39.23 -61.36 -41.77
C ALA A 386 -40.63 -61.91 -42.13
N GLN A 387 -41.69 -61.14 -41.90
CA GLN A 387 -43.07 -61.50 -42.27
C GLN A 387 -43.18 -61.75 -43.78
N VAL A 388 -42.69 -60.83 -44.62
CA VAL A 388 -42.70 -60.97 -46.08
C VAL A 388 -41.91 -62.20 -46.55
N ARG A 389 -40.79 -62.53 -45.88
CA ARG A 389 -40.04 -63.77 -46.17
C ARG A 389 -40.80 -65.04 -45.75
N SER A 390 -41.56 -64.98 -44.66
CA SER A 390 -42.35 -66.11 -44.15
C SER A 390 -43.63 -66.35 -44.95
N THR A 391 -44.32 -65.28 -45.39
CA THR A 391 -45.45 -65.39 -46.31
C THR A 391 -44.93 -65.69 -47.71
N SER A 392 -44.73 -66.97 -47.99
CA SER A 392 -44.29 -67.41 -49.31
C SER A 392 -45.34 -67.04 -50.37
N GLU A 393 -44.90 -66.72 -51.59
CA GLU A 393 -45.80 -66.45 -52.72
C GLU A 393 -46.82 -67.59 -52.90
N SER A 394 -46.40 -68.82 -52.63
CA SER A 394 -47.27 -70.00 -52.61
C SER A 394 -48.41 -69.95 -51.58
N GLU A 395 -48.22 -69.33 -50.41
CA GLU A 395 -49.28 -69.18 -49.41
C GLU A 395 -50.30 -68.12 -49.81
N LEU A 396 -49.84 -66.98 -50.35
CA LEU A 396 -50.73 -65.96 -50.89
C LEU A 396 -51.50 -66.49 -52.11
N GLN A 397 -50.85 -67.23 -53.00
CA GLN A 397 -51.52 -67.91 -54.12
C GLN A 397 -52.55 -68.94 -53.61
N ARG A 398 -52.25 -69.70 -52.55
CA ARG A 398 -53.20 -70.63 -51.93
C ARG A 398 -54.42 -69.90 -51.34
N GLN A 399 -54.22 -68.77 -50.67
CA GLN A 399 -55.32 -67.96 -50.14
C GLN A 399 -56.18 -67.36 -51.26
N ILE A 400 -55.57 -66.88 -52.35
CA ILE A 400 -56.30 -66.37 -53.53
C ILE A 400 -57.14 -67.49 -54.16
N LEU A 401 -56.57 -68.68 -54.35
CA LEU A 401 -57.29 -69.83 -54.89
C LEU A 401 -58.44 -70.27 -53.98
N GLY A 402 -58.23 -70.28 -52.66
CA GLY A 402 -59.28 -70.56 -51.67
C GLY A 402 -60.43 -69.57 -51.76
N LEU A 403 -60.14 -68.26 -51.72
CA LEU A 403 -61.15 -67.21 -51.86
C LEU A 403 -61.86 -67.27 -53.21
N GLN A 404 -61.17 -67.60 -54.30
CA GLN A 404 -61.79 -67.80 -55.62
C GLN A 404 -62.77 -68.99 -55.62
N SER A 405 -62.40 -70.10 -54.98
CA SER A 405 -63.28 -71.26 -54.81
C SER A 405 -64.53 -70.90 -54.00
N GLU A 406 -64.38 -70.20 -52.88
CA GLU A 406 -65.51 -69.73 -52.06
C GLU A 406 -66.43 -68.79 -52.85
N LEU A 407 -65.86 -67.88 -53.64
CA LEU A 407 -66.63 -66.97 -54.49
C LEU A 407 -67.40 -67.74 -55.59
N GLN A 408 -66.82 -68.81 -56.14
CA GLN A 408 -67.53 -69.70 -57.09
C GLN A 408 -68.65 -70.49 -56.41
N GLN A 409 -68.42 -71.04 -55.22
CA GLN A 409 -69.46 -71.74 -54.46
C GLN A 409 -70.64 -70.80 -54.14
N CYS A 410 -70.39 -69.59 -53.67
CA CYS A 410 -71.42 -68.57 -53.46
C CYS A 410 -72.18 -68.23 -54.76
N ARG A 411 -71.50 -68.18 -55.91
CA ARG A 411 -72.15 -67.96 -57.22
C ARG A 411 -73.05 -69.14 -57.61
N GLU A 412 -72.59 -70.37 -57.42
CA GLU A 412 -73.38 -71.58 -57.68
C GLU A 412 -74.61 -71.65 -56.78
N GLU A 413 -74.47 -71.36 -55.49
CA GLU A 413 -75.59 -71.30 -54.54
C GLU A 413 -76.62 -70.25 -54.97
N LYS A 414 -76.16 -69.05 -55.37
CA LYS A 414 -77.04 -68.02 -55.92
C LYS A 414 -77.80 -68.51 -57.17
N LEU A 415 -77.14 -69.23 -58.08
CA LEU A 415 -77.78 -69.82 -59.26
C LEU A 415 -78.79 -70.91 -58.88
N LYS A 416 -78.45 -71.78 -57.92
CA LYS A 416 -79.37 -72.81 -57.39
C LYS A 416 -80.62 -72.16 -56.76
N LEU A 417 -80.45 -71.09 -55.99
CA LEU A 417 -81.57 -70.31 -55.43
C LEU A 417 -82.41 -69.64 -56.52
N GLN A 418 -81.78 -69.06 -57.55
CA GLN A 418 -82.49 -68.51 -58.70
C GLN A 418 -83.32 -69.58 -59.44
N HIS A 419 -82.74 -70.76 -59.67
CA HIS A 419 -83.42 -71.87 -60.32
C HIS A 419 -84.58 -72.42 -59.46
N SER A 420 -84.39 -72.54 -58.14
CA SER A 420 -85.47 -72.86 -57.20
C SER A 420 -86.60 -71.84 -57.26
N ARG A 421 -86.28 -70.53 -57.32
CA ARG A 421 -87.28 -69.46 -57.43
C ARG A 421 -88.08 -69.55 -58.74
N VAL A 422 -87.46 -69.93 -59.85
CA VAL A 422 -88.17 -70.19 -61.12
C VAL A 422 -89.11 -71.37 -60.97
N LYS A 423 -88.65 -72.50 -60.41
CA LYS A 423 -89.52 -73.67 -60.14
C LYS A 423 -90.66 -73.33 -59.19
N GLN A 424 -90.41 -72.55 -58.14
CA GLN A 424 -91.45 -72.06 -57.23
C GLN A 424 -92.46 -71.18 -57.97
N LYS A 425 -92.01 -70.28 -58.85
CA LYS A 425 -92.92 -69.50 -59.72
C LYS A 425 -93.75 -70.41 -60.63
N GLU A 426 -93.15 -71.43 -61.24
CA GLU A 426 -93.88 -72.40 -62.08
C GLU A 426 -94.96 -73.17 -61.29
N VAL A 427 -94.65 -73.62 -60.06
CA VAL A 427 -95.61 -74.27 -59.16
C VAL A 427 -96.75 -73.32 -58.80
N ILE A 428 -96.44 -72.06 -58.45
CA ILE A 428 -97.45 -71.03 -58.16
C ILE A 428 -98.32 -70.78 -59.40
N SER A 429 -97.73 -70.67 -60.59
CA SER A 429 -98.47 -70.50 -61.85
C SER A 429 -99.31 -71.73 -62.21
N LYS A 430 -98.91 -72.95 -61.81
CA LYS A 430 -99.73 -74.16 -61.97
C LYS A 430 -100.91 -74.16 -61.00
N LEU A 431 -100.68 -73.91 -59.72
CA LEU A 431 -101.73 -73.77 -58.72
C LEU A 431 -102.73 -72.67 -59.09
N HIS A 432 -102.26 -71.54 -59.63
CA HIS A 432 -103.12 -70.47 -60.11
C HIS A 432 -104.04 -70.93 -61.26
N ARG A 433 -103.52 -71.72 -62.21
CA ARG A 433 -104.32 -72.32 -63.29
C ARG A 433 -105.33 -73.34 -62.77
N ASP A 434 -104.93 -74.20 -61.83
CA ASP A 434 -105.82 -75.19 -61.23
C ASP A 434 -106.94 -74.51 -60.40
N LEU A 435 -106.62 -73.41 -59.72
CA LEU A 435 -107.56 -72.60 -58.95
C LEU A 435 -108.52 -71.83 -59.87
N GLN A 436 -108.03 -71.28 -60.98
CA GLN A 436 -108.88 -70.70 -62.03
C GLN A 436 -109.81 -71.75 -62.67
N TRP A 437 -109.30 -72.96 -62.92
CA TRP A 437 -110.10 -74.06 -63.46
C TRP A 437 -111.22 -74.48 -62.50
N ALA A 438 -110.91 -74.61 -61.20
CA ALA A 438 -111.91 -74.89 -60.16
C ALA A 438 -112.96 -73.77 -60.08
N GLN A 439 -112.56 -72.50 -60.16
CA GLN A 439 -113.48 -71.36 -60.18
C GLN A 439 -114.40 -71.37 -61.42
N SER A 440 -113.88 -71.69 -62.61
CA SER A 440 -114.70 -71.83 -63.83
C SER A 440 -115.65 -73.04 -63.80
N MET A 441 -115.33 -74.09 -63.04
CA MET A 441 -116.24 -75.23 -62.81
C MET A 441 -117.42 -74.84 -61.89
N VAL A 442 -117.15 -74.09 -60.82
CA VAL A 442 -118.20 -73.58 -59.91
C VAL A 442 -119.15 -72.62 -60.64
N GLN A 443 -118.63 -71.77 -61.52
CA GLN A 443 -119.45 -70.85 -62.33
C GLN A 443 -120.35 -71.58 -63.35
N ARG A 444 -119.89 -72.70 -63.94
CA ARG A 444 -120.72 -73.53 -64.84
C ARG A 444 -121.85 -74.25 -64.10
N GLY A 445 -121.64 -74.66 -62.84
CA GLY A 445 -122.71 -75.24 -62.01
C GLY A 445 -123.83 -74.25 -61.67
N HIS A 446 -123.49 -72.98 -61.42
CA HIS A 446 -124.47 -71.93 -61.11
C HIS A 446 -125.34 -71.51 -62.31
N ALA A 447 -124.82 -71.62 -63.54
CA ALA A 447 -125.57 -71.29 -64.76
C ALA A 447 -126.65 -72.32 -65.13
N ILE A 448 -126.45 -73.61 -64.82
CA ILE A 448 -127.41 -74.68 -65.11
C ILE A 448 -128.56 -74.69 -64.07
N SER A 449 -128.28 -74.31 -62.82
CA SER A 449 -129.27 -74.23 -61.75
C SER A 449 -130.24 -73.05 -61.89
N THR A 450 -129.85 -71.97 -62.56
CA THR A 450 -130.66 -70.75 -62.72
C THR A 450 -131.58 -70.78 -63.94
N SER A 451 -131.36 -71.71 -64.88
CA SER A 451 -132.29 -71.99 -65.99
C SER A 451 -133.42 -72.97 -65.60
N GLY A 452 -133.21 -73.86 -64.62
CA GLY A 452 -134.21 -74.83 -64.18
C GLY A 452 -135.36 -74.23 -63.33
N THR A 453 -135.12 -73.11 -62.65
CA THR A 453 -136.11 -72.46 -61.77
C THR A 453 -137.18 -71.68 -62.54
N LYS A 454 -136.85 -71.11 -63.71
CA LYS A 454 -137.81 -70.34 -64.53
C LYS A 454 -138.91 -71.21 -65.17
N TYR A 455 -138.61 -72.46 -65.50
CA TYR A 455 -139.62 -73.40 -66.02
C TYR A 455 -140.55 -73.94 -64.91
N HIS A 456 -140.10 -73.94 -63.65
CA HIS A 456 -140.88 -74.40 -62.51
C HIS A 456 -141.93 -73.36 -62.05
N GLU A 457 -141.58 -72.06 -62.11
CA GLU A 457 -142.51 -70.96 -61.80
C GLU A 457 -143.63 -70.79 -62.83
N GLN A 458 -143.35 -71.00 -64.12
CA GLN A 458 -144.37 -70.96 -65.18
C GLN A 458 -145.38 -72.12 -65.09
N ALA A 459 -144.94 -73.30 -64.65
CA ALA A 459 -145.82 -74.45 -64.44
C ALA A 459 -146.73 -74.28 -63.19
N HIS A 460 -146.23 -73.61 -62.14
CA HIS A 460 -147.01 -73.31 -60.94
C HIS A 460 -148.10 -72.26 -61.19
N GLN A 461 -147.85 -71.25 -62.03
CA GLN A 461 -148.86 -70.23 -62.38
C GLN A 461 -150.03 -70.78 -63.21
N LEU A 462 -149.77 -71.70 -64.14
CA LEU A 462 -150.83 -72.34 -64.95
C LEU A 462 -151.71 -73.30 -64.12
N ASN A 463 -151.13 -73.97 -63.12
CA ASN A 463 -151.88 -74.90 -62.25
C ASN A 463 -152.76 -74.16 -61.21
N ALA A 464 -152.35 -72.97 -60.75
CA ALA A 464 -153.17 -72.14 -59.87
C ALA A 464 -154.42 -71.57 -60.58
N MET A 465 -154.31 -71.22 -61.86
CA MET A 465 -155.46 -70.74 -62.66
C MET A 465 -156.50 -71.85 -62.94
N ALA A 466 -156.04 -73.09 -63.16
CA ALA A 466 -156.93 -74.23 -63.35
C ALA A 466 -157.72 -74.62 -62.07
N GLN A 467 -157.13 -74.39 -60.89
CA GLN A 467 -157.78 -74.68 -59.60
C GLN A 467 -158.81 -73.62 -59.17
N HIS A 468 -158.69 -72.37 -59.66
CA HIS A 468 -159.69 -71.33 -59.42
C HIS A 468 -160.97 -71.59 -60.24
N GLY A 469 -160.85 -71.92 -61.53
CA GLY A 469 -162.02 -72.23 -62.38
C GLY A 469 -162.81 -73.49 -61.98
N LEU A 470 -162.18 -74.43 -61.26
CA LEU A 470 -162.84 -75.62 -60.70
C LEU A 470 -163.59 -75.34 -59.38
N ARG A 471 -163.30 -74.23 -58.70
CA ARG A 471 -164.09 -73.77 -57.54
C ARG A 471 -165.33 -73.01 -58.00
N ASP A 472 -165.20 -72.14 -58.99
CA ASP A 472 -166.31 -71.36 -59.54
C ASP A 472 -167.39 -72.29 -60.14
N LEU A 473 -166.99 -73.38 -60.83
CA LEU A 473 -167.91 -74.40 -61.33
C LEU A 473 -168.53 -75.32 -60.26
N LYS A 474 -167.97 -75.36 -59.04
CA LYS A 474 -168.59 -76.07 -57.90
C LYS A 474 -169.61 -75.18 -57.19
N GLU A 475 -169.32 -73.89 -57.05
CA GLU A 475 -170.25 -72.90 -56.51
C GLU A 475 -171.49 -72.75 -57.41
N ASP A 476 -171.33 -72.71 -58.74
CA ASP A 476 -172.46 -72.71 -59.70
C ASP A 476 -173.31 -74.00 -59.64
N LYS A 477 -172.70 -75.14 -59.27
CA LYS A 477 -173.40 -76.42 -59.15
C LYS A 477 -174.20 -76.51 -57.85
N GLU A 478 -173.68 -75.93 -56.76
CA GLU A 478 -174.37 -75.81 -55.47
C GLU A 478 -175.51 -74.78 -55.53
N GLU A 479 -175.37 -73.71 -56.34
CA GLU A 479 -176.45 -72.76 -56.62
C GLU A 479 -177.56 -73.37 -57.49
N LEU A 480 -177.21 -74.21 -58.46
CA LEU A 480 -178.18 -74.96 -59.26
C LEU A 480 -178.91 -76.03 -58.44
N GLU A 481 -178.27 -76.67 -57.44
CA GLU A 481 -178.94 -77.59 -56.51
C GLU A 481 -179.87 -76.85 -55.53
N ARG A 482 -179.48 -75.65 -55.06
CA ARG A 482 -180.37 -74.78 -54.26
C ARG A 482 -181.60 -74.31 -55.04
N LEU A 483 -181.45 -73.97 -56.32
CA LEU A 483 -182.58 -73.62 -57.20
C LEU A 483 -183.46 -74.85 -57.54
N ARG A 484 -182.87 -76.05 -57.55
CA ARG A 484 -183.61 -77.32 -57.73
C ARG A 484 -184.42 -77.71 -56.50
N GLU A 485 -183.92 -77.45 -55.28
CA GLU A 485 -184.66 -77.61 -54.03
C GLU A 485 -185.77 -76.57 -53.87
N GLN A 486 -185.58 -75.34 -54.33
CA GLN A 486 -186.62 -74.31 -54.35
C GLN A 486 -187.75 -74.63 -55.34
N LEU A 487 -187.41 -75.20 -56.52
CA LEU A 487 -188.42 -75.69 -57.48
C LEU A 487 -189.10 -77.00 -57.03
N GLY A 488 -188.46 -77.80 -56.17
CA GLY A 488 -189.06 -78.97 -55.53
C GLY A 488 -190.16 -78.60 -54.53
N ARG A 489 -190.03 -77.49 -53.81
CA ARG A 489 -191.07 -76.99 -52.89
C ARG A 489 -192.29 -76.39 -53.58
N MET A 490 -192.17 -76.03 -54.87
CA MET A 490 -193.27 -75.51 -55.69
C MET A 490 -194.07 -76.60 -56.42
N ARG A 491 -193.74 -77.90 -56.25
CA ARG A 491 -194.39 -79.00 -56.98
C ARG A 491 -194.73 -80.21 -56.09
N GLY A 492 -195.61 -79.98 -55.12
CA GLY A 492 -196.27 -81.02 -54.32
C GLY A 492 -197.22 -80.38 -53.31
N GLY A 493 -198.30 -79.74 -53.76
CA GLY A 493 -199.67 -80.30 -53.77
C GLY A 493 -200.56 -79.28 -53.00
N LEU A 494 -201.79 -78.89 -53.34
CA LEU A 494 -202.89 -79.60 -54.00
C LEU A 494 -202.90 -81.09 -53.67
N GLY A 495 -203.43 -81.35 -52.47
CA GLY A 495 -203.70 -82.60 -51.81
C GLY A 495 -204.24 -82.29 -50.43
#